data_AF-A0A5C5VCL9-F1
#
_entry.id   AF-A0A5C5VCL9-F1
#
_cell.length_a   1.000
_cell.length_b   1.000
_cell.length_c   1.000
_cell.angle_alpha   90.00
_cell.angle_beta   90.00
_cell.angle_gamma   90.00
#
_symmetry.space_group_name_H-M   'P 1'
#
loop_
_entity.id
_entity.type
_entity.pdbx_description
1 polymer ?
#
loop_
_entity_poly.entity_id
_entity_poly.type
_entity_poly.pdbx_seq_one_letter_code
_entity_poly.pdbx_strand_id
1 'polypeptide(L)'
;MTVRLLTSVDELQSIAPDWERLAAGMPMRGPDWLLGWLRHYEATAGEAFVPTVWDGESLVGLAPWRIENSVRAGRVVRWLGDGEVCTDHLSVLCGEADTPAVASELADWLIDESDAWDLIDLDHCDQSDAVLGALFDELKHREAAVSADQDDACWTIQLPADWEEYLARQSKSHRKQLRRAERRVLDSDECAWRPVENAADLEQAWPILVDLHQRRRISLGEPGCFASARFSAFHEELARTLLAKDRLRISWLELQGAPAAVEYHFAGPDTIYAYQGGVDPDRLDDEPGRLSTIATLKHAMEQGRATFDFLRGDEAYKAHWRAEPQPTLRRRAAAPRASARLRAQANRAADSFRGLLKSGLQGARK
;
A
#
# COMPACT_ATOMS: atom_id res chain seq x y z
N MET A 1 -13.44 11.74 24.91
CA MET A 1 -13.67 10.37 24.37
C MET A 1 -12.94 9.41 25.29
N THR A 2 -12.77 8.13 24.96
CA THR A 2 -11.88 7.23 25.73
C THR A 2 -11.02 6.40 24.80
N VAL A 3 -9.74 6.25 25.13
CA VAL A 3 -8.83 5.38 24.38
C VAL A 3 -8.80 4.00 25.04
N ARG A 4 -8.89 2.94 24.22
CA ARG A 4 -8.74 1.54 24.63
C ARG A 4 -7.68 0.88 23.75
N LEU A 5 -6.75 0.17 24.36
CA LEU A 5 -5.72 -0.57 23.62
C LEU A 5 -6.19 -2.01 23.38
N LEU A 6 -6.25 -2.40 22.11
CA LEU A 6 -6.49 -3.78 21.70
C LEU A 6 -5.16 -4.42 21.28
N THR A 7 -4.92 -5.66 21.71
CA THR A 7 -3.61 -6.32 21.55
C THR A 7 -3.68 -7.75 21.04
N SER A 8 -4.89 -8.33 20.96
CA SER A 8 -5.09 -9.69 20.44
C SER A 8 -5.92 -9.69 19.15
N VAL A 9 -5.72 -10.73 18.34
CA VAL A 9 -6.48 -10.93 17.09
C VAL A 9 -7.98 -11.05 17.38
N ASP A 10 -8.38 -11.73 18.46
CA ASP A 10 -9.79 -11.92 18.82
C ASP A 10 -10.47 -10.59 19.19
N GLU A 11 -9.80 -9.73 19.96
CA GLU A 11 -10.29 -8.38 20.27
C GLU A 11 -10.45 -7.55 18.99
N LEU A 12 -9.45 -7.57 18.11
CA LEU A 12 -9.50 -6.81 16.85
C LEU A 12 -10.56 -7.36 15.90
N GLN A 13 -10.77 -8.67 15.87
CA GLN A 13 -11.80 -9.31 15.07
C GLN A 13 -13.21 -8.92 15.56
N SER A 14 -13.37 -8.69 16.87
CA SER A 14 -14.66 -8.29 17.45
C SER A 14 -15.14 -6.91 16.97
N ILE A 15 -14.21 -6.02 16.60
CA ILE A 15 -14.51 -4.67 16.08
C ILE A 15 -14.43 -4.57 14.55
N ALA A 16 -14.27 -5.69 13.84
CA ALA A 16 -14.09 -5.70 12.39
C ALA A 16 -15.20 -4.95 11.60
N PRO A 17 -16.49 -5.01 11.98
CA PRO A 17 -17.53 -4.22 11.30
C PRO A 17 -17.30 -2.70 11.41
N ASP A 18 -16.92 -2.19 12.58
CA ASP A 18 -16.63 -0.78 12.77
C ASP A 18 -15.31 -0.37 12.11
N TRP A 19 -14.31 -1.25 12.13
CA TRP A 19 -13.07 -1.03 11.41
C TRP A 19 -13.32 -0.92 9.90
N GLU A 20 -14.09 -1.83 9.29
CA GLU A 20 -14.43 -1.75 7.86
C GLU A 20 -15.11 -0.42 7.52
N ARG A 21 -16.02 0.06 8.38
CA ARG A 21 -16.64 1.38 8.23
C ARG A 21 -15.60 2.51 8.26
N LEU A 22 -14.69 2.51 9.22
CA LEU A 22 -13.63 3.53 9.35
C LEU A 22 -12.57 3.44 8.22
N ALA A 23 -12.34 2.25 7.66
CA ALA A 23 -11.47 2.08 6.50
C ALA A 23 -12.05 2.70 5.22
N ALA A 24 -13.34 3.03 5.19
CA ALA A 24 -14.03 3.70 4.09
C ALA A 24 -13.80 3.03 2.72
N GLY A 25 -13.78 1.69 2.69
CA GLY A 25 -13.62 0.91 1.47
C GLY A 25 -12.20 0.87 0.89
N MET A 26 -11.21 1.52 1.51
CA MET A 26 -9.80 1.35 1.12
C MET A 26 -9.33 -0.07 1.56
N PRO A 27 -8.87 -0.95 0.65
CA PRO A 27 -8.58 -2.36 0.96
C PRO A 27 -7.43 -2.59 1.97
N MET A 28 -6.29 -1.93 1.76
CA MET A 28 -5.03 -2.18 2.47
C MET A 28 -5.01 -1.69 3.93
N ARG A 29 -5.97 -0.85 4.34
CA ARG A 29 -6.17 -0.41 5.73
C ARG A 29 -7.39 -1.06 6.40
N GLY A 30 -8.07 -1.94 5.67
CA GLY A 30 -9.25 -2.66 6.16
C GLY A 30 -8.91 -3.90 6.99
N PRO A 31 -9.89 -4.44 7.73
CA PRO A 31 -9.71 -5.61 8.57
C PRO A 31 -9.33 -6.86 7.77
N ASP A 32 -9.84 -7.06 6.55
CA ASP A 32 -9.48 -8.23 5.73
C ASP A 32 -7.97 -8.31 5.48
N TRP A 33 -7.36 -7.18 5.13
CA TRP A 33 -5.94 -7.07 4.88
C TRP A 33 -5.14 -7.21 6.17
N LEU A 34 -5.44 -6.40 7.18
CA LEU A 34 -4.58 -6.26 8.36
C LEU A 34 -4.74 -7.41 9.37
N LEU A 35 -5.94 -7.97 9.53
CA LEU A 35 -6.13 -9.19 10.30
C LEU A 35 -5.61 -10.41 9.55
N GLY A 36 -5.76 -10.44 8.22
CA GLY A 36 -5.13 -11.46 7.38
C GLY A 36 -3.61 -11.45 7.56
N TRP A 37 -3.00 -10.27 7.49
CA TRP A 37 -1.58 -10.11 7.74
C TRP A 37 -1.20 -10.61 9.14
N LEU A 38 -1.92 -10.23 10.20
CA LEU A 38 -1.64 -10.71 11.56
C LEU A 38 -1.63 -12.25 11.67
N ARG A 39 -2.60 -12.92 11.05
CA ARG A 39 -2.69 -14.40 11.06
C ARG A 39 -1.50 -15.05 10.36
N HIS A 40 -1.04 -14.50 9.24
CA HIS A 40 0.04 -15.09 8.45
C HIS A 40 1.43 -14.68 8.94
N TYR A 41 1.56 -13.51 9.58
CA TYR A 41 2.82 -12.89 9.98
C TYR A 41 3.09 -12.95 11.48
N GLU A 42 2.27 -13.66 12.27
CA GLU A 42 2.35 -13.74 13.74
C GLU A 42 3.80 -13.88 14.26
N ALA A 43 4.60 -14.79 13.67
CA ALA A 43 5.98 -15.04 14.09
C ALA A 43 6.94 -13.85 13.94
N THR A 44 6.63 -12.87 13.08
CA THR A 44 7.46 -11.68 12.84
C THR A 44 6.72 -10.36 13.02
N ALA A 45 5.43 -10.39 13.36
CA ALA A 45 4.60 -9.21 13.48
C ALA A 45 4.99 -8.32 14.68
N GLY A 46 5.68 -8.87 15.68
CA GLY A 46 5.78 -8.20 16.97
C GLY A 46 4.44 -8.24 17.70
N GLU A 47 4.21 -7.31 18.61
CA GLU A 47 3.00 -7.27 19.42
C GLU A 47 1.98 -6.32 18.78
N ALA A 48 0.72 -6.75 18.59
CA ALA A 48 -0.32 -5.83 18.14
C ALA A 48 -0.52 -4.72 19.18
N PHE A 49 -0.61 -3.49 18.71
CA PHE A 49 -0.72 -2.30 19.55
C PHE A 49 -1.70 -1.34 18.88
N VAL A 50 -2.99 -1.62 19.01
CA VAL A 50 -4.03 -0.90 18.25
C VAL A 50 -4.86 -0.05 19.22
N PRO A 51 -4.47 1.22 19.47
CA PRO A 51 -5.32 2.11 20.23
C PRO A 51 -6.58 2.45 19.43
N THR A 52 -7.71 2.42 20.12
CA THR A 52 -9.05 2.67 19.61
C THR A 52 -9.69 3.79 20.41
N VAL A 53 -10.32 4.75 19.73
CA VAL A 53 -10.97 5.91 20.34
C VAL A 53 -12.48 5.70 20.30
N TRP A 54 -13.11 5.80 21.46
CA TRP A 54 -14.53 5.52 21.66
C TRP A 54 -15.28 6.76 22.16
N ASP A 55 -16.42 7.03 21.54
CA ASP A 55 -17.45 7.92 22.07
C ASP A 55 -18.61 7.07 22.61
N GLY A 56 -18.59 6.83 23.92
CA GLY A 56 -19.46 5.83 24.56
C GLY A 56 -19.18 4.41 24.06
N GLU A 57 -20.13 3.84 23.33
CA GLU A 57 -20.03 2.52 22.68
C GLU A 57 -19.65 2.61 21.19
N SER A 58 -19.55 3.81 20.63
CA SER A 58 -19.22 4.02 19.21
C SER A 58 -17.72 4.09 19.01
N LEU A 59 -17.17 3.26 18.11
CA LEU A 59 -15.78 3.37 17.67
C LEU A 59 -15.64 4.53 16.68
N VAL A 60 -14.94 5.60 17.09
CA VAL A 60 -14.75 6.81 16.28
C VAL A 60 -13.34 6.96 15.72
N GLY A 61 -12.36 6.25 16.29
CA GLY A 61 -10.98 6.27 15.83
C GLY A 61 -10.26 4.94 16.03
N LEU A 62 -9.33 4.59 15.14
CA LEU A 62 -8.49 3.39 15.27
C LEU A 62 -7.11 3.65 14.67
N ALA A 63 -6.03 3.33 15.39
CA ALA A 63 -4.68 3.36 14.83
C ALA A 63 -4.12 1.93 14.67
N PRO A 64 -4.01 1.39 13.45
CA PRO A 64 -3.58 0.02 13.23
C PRO A 64 -2.07 -0.08 13.35
N TRP A 65 -1.57 -0.19 14.58
CA TRP A 65 -0.14 -0.28 14.85
C TRP A 65 0.28 -1.61 15.48
N ARG A 66 1.59 -1.84 15.46
CA ARG A 66 2.29 -2.92 16.15
C ARG A 66 3.50 -2.36 16.87
N ILE A 67 3.98 -3.05 17.89
CA ILE A 67 5.24 -2.74 18.58
C ILE A 67 6.28 -3.80 18.24
N GLU A 68 7.47 -3.33 17.87
CA GLU A 68 8.68 -4.15 17.80
C GLU A 68 9.72 -3.69 18.82
N ASN A 69 10.46 -4.64 19.37
CA ASN A 69 11.58 -4.36 20.27
C ASN A 69 12.87 -4.19 19.47
N SER A 70 13.47 -3.01 19.55
CA SER A 70 14.74 -2.68 18.93
C SER A 70 15.81 -2.42 19.98
N VAL A 71 16.95 -3.10 19.90
CA VAL A 71 18.12 -2.82 20.76
C VAL A 71 18.55 -1.36 20.64
N ARG A 72 18.41 -0.79 19.44
CA ARG A 72 18.87 0.56 19.10
C ARG A 72 17.80 1.63 19.39
N ALA A 73 16.54 1.35 19.09
CA ALA A 73 15.45 2.34 19.16
C ALA A 73 14.51 2.15 20.35
N GLY A 74 14.64 1.07 21.12
CA GLY A 74 13.71 0.72 22.19
C GLY A 74 12.42 0.09 21.63
N ARG A 75 11.28 0.37 22.25
CA ARG A 75 9.97 -0.08 21.76
C ARG A 75 9.51 0.82 20.63
N VAL A 76 9.41 0.28 19.42
CA VAL A 76 9.07 1.05 18.22
C VAL A 76 7.67 0.71 17.76
N VAL A 77 6.80 1.72 17.70
CA VAL A 77 5.48 1.65 17.08
C VAL A 77 5.66 1.74 15.56
N ARG A 78 5.14 0.74 14.87
CA ARG A 78 5.15 0.55 13.42
C ARG A 78 3.74 0.39 12.90
N TRP A 79 3.57 0.52 11.60
CA TRP A 79 2.35 0.11 10.94
C TRP A 79 2.07 -1.38 11.14
N LEU A 80 0.83 -1.70 11.45
CA LEU A 80 0.33 -3.05 11.26
C LEU A 80 0.32 -3.32 9.74
N GLY A 81 0.82 -4.48 9.31
CA GLY A 81 0.93 -4.77 7.87
C GLY A 81 2.16 -4.16 7.18
N ASP A 82 3.20 -3.72 7.89
CA ASP A 82 4.44 -3.26 7.25
C ASP A 82 5.33 -4.42 6.74
N GLY A 83 6.50 -4.07 6.20
CA GLY A 83 7.49 -5.03 5.73
C GLY A 83 7.28 -5.50 4.29
N GLU A 84 7.44 -6.80 4.03
CA GLU A 84 7.49 -7.36 2.66
C GLU A 84 6.18 -7.25 1.86
N VAL A 85 5.07 -6.93 2.52
CA VAL A 85 3.76 -6.75 1.87
C VAL A 85 3.53 -5.33 1.34
N CYS A 86 4.41 -4.37 1.66
CA CYS A 86 4.35 -2.99 1.16
C CYS A 86 2.96 -2.35 1.29
N THR A 87 2.39 -2.29 2.50
CA THR A 87 1.04 -1.76 2.71
C THR A 87 0.99 -0.24 2.56
N ASP A 88 0.21 0.26 1.60
CA ASP A 88 0.06 1.68 1.25
C ASP A 88 -1.18 2.34 1.86
N HIS A 89 -1.18 3.68 1.89
CA HIS A 89 -2.24 4.57 2.40
C HIS A 89 -2.76 4.21 3.81
N LEU A 90 -1.88 3.70 4.67
CA LEU A 90 -2.17 3.51 6.09
C LEU A 90 -2.27 4.86 6.81
N SER A 91 -3.16 4.88 7.81
CA SER A 91 -3.49 6.08 8.57
C SER A 91 -4.01 5.70 9.96
N VAL A 92 -4.26 6.72 10.79
CA VAL A 92 -5.24 6.61 11.86
C VAL A 92 -6.63 6.79 11.24
N LEU A 93 -7.48 5.79 11.40
CA LEU A 93 -8.80 5.74 10.78
C LEU A 93 -9.83 6.45 11.66
N CYS A 94 -10.43 7.53 11.16
CA CYS A 94 -11.56 8.20 11.79
C CYS A 94 -12.42 8.92 10.73
N GLY A 95 -13.61 9.40 11.12
CA GLY A 95 -14.38 10.32 10.28
C GLY A 95 -13.67 11.67 10.16
N GLU A 96 -13.85 12.38 9.03
CA GLU A 96 -13.24 13.69 8.81
C GLU A 96 -13.57 14.68 9.95
N ALA A 97 -14.84 14.70 10.39
CA ALA A 97 -15.31 15.54 11.48
C ALA A 97 -14.68 15.19 12.84
N ASP A 98 -14.28 13.93 13.03
CA ASP A 98 -13.69 13.44 14.28
C ASP A 98 -12.17 13.66 14.34
N THR A 99 -11.54 14.06 13.23
CA THR A 99 -10.08 14.21 13.11
C THR A 99 -9.44 14.97 14.26
N PRO A 100 -9.90 16.19 14.63
CA PRO A 100 -9.25 16.94 15.71
C PRO A 100 -9.38 16.24 17.08
N ALA A 101 -10.55 15.66 17.36
CA ALA A 101 -10.81 15.00 18.63
C ALA A 101 -10.01 13.69 18.74
N VAL A 102 -10.02 12.85 17.71
CA VAL A 102 -9.25 11.59 17.67
C VAL A 102 -7.75 11.85 17.76
N ALA A 103 -7.23 12.84 17.04
CA ALA A 103 -5.81 13.20 17.10
C ALA A 103 -5.39 13.65 18.50
N SER A 104 -6.17 14.55 19.14
CA SER A 104 -5.86 15.02 20.49
C SER A 104 -5.93 13.89 21.51
N GLU A 105 -6.99 13.08 21.50
CA GLU A 105 -7.20 11.99 22.47
C GLU A 105 -6.12 10.91 22.34
N LEU A 106 -5.71 10.56 21.12
CA LEU A 106 -4.59 9.65 20.92
C LEU A 106 -3.26 10.25 21.40
N ALA A 107 -3.03 11.54 21.18
CA ALA A 107 -1.82 12.20 21.64
C ALA A 107 -1.77 12.30 23.18
N ASP A 108 -2.88 12.64 23.84
CA ASP A 108 -3.00 12.62 25.30
C ASP A 108 -2.70 11.22 25.84
N TRP A 109 -3.37 10.19 25.31
CA TRP A 109 -3.15 8.81 25.74
C TRP A 109 -1.70 8.34 25.51
N LEU A 110 -1.11 8.64 24.36
CA LEU A 110 0.28 8.28 24.04
C LEU A 110 1.27 8.92 25.02
N ILE A 111 1.01 10.14 25.48
CA ILE A 111 1.96 10.90 26.29
C ILE A 111 1.75 10.66 27.79
N ASP A 112 0.50 10.65 28.24
CA ASP A 112 0.15 10.68 29.66
C ASP A 112 -0.16 9.28 30.23
N GLU A 113 -0.65 8.36 29.40
CA GLU A 113 -1.14 7.05 29.85
C GLU A 113 -0.29 5.87 29.36
N SER A 114 0.46 6.03 28.26
CA SER A 114 1.16 4.94 27.59
C SER A 114 2.68 4.99 27.78
N ASP A 115 3.21 4.12 28.66
CA ASP A 115 4.65 3.86 28.76
C ASP A 115 5.15 2.82 27.74
N ALA A 116 4.31 2.48 26.75
CA ALA A 116 4.53 1.33 25.89
C ALA A 116 5.46 1.57 24.70
N TRP A 117 5.85 2.81 24.42
CA TRP A 117 6.53 3.16 23.17
C TRP A 117 7.65 4.18 23.39
N ASP A 118 8.82 3.95 22.82
CA ASP A 118 9.94 4.91 22.82
C ASP A 118 9.98 5.73 21.52
N LEU A 119 9.55 5.13 20.40
CA LEU A 119 9.58 5.75 19.07
C LEU A 119 8.34 5.32 18.28
N ILE A 120 7.64 6.28 17.69
CA ILE A 120 6.73 6.04 16.56
C ILE A 120 7.57 6.26 15.29
N ASP A 121 7.57 5.28 14.39
CA ASP A 121 8.30 5.34 13.13
C ASP A 121 7.47 4.72 12.01
N LEU A 122 6.69 5.58 11.36
CA LEU A 122 5.69 5.25 10.36
C LEU A 122 6.23 5.70 9.00
N ASP A 123 6.47 4.76 8.11
CA ASP A 123 6.94 5.03 6.75
C ASP A 123 5.75 5.21 5.79
N HIS A 124 6.02 5.71 4.59
CA HIS A 124 5.05 5.82 3.48
C HIS A 124 3.66 6.39 3.88
N CYS A 125 3.63 7.40 4.75
CA CYS A 125 2.41 8.09 5.14
C CYS A 125 2.06 9.12 4.05
N ASP A 126 0.83 9.13 3.54
CA ASP A 126 0.42 10.15 2.56
C ASP A 126 0.67 11.56 3.13
N GLN A 127 1.32 12.44 2.37
CA GLN A 127 1.63 13.78 2.85
C GLN A 127 0.35 14.58 3.14
N SER A 128 -0.72 14.32 2.39
CA SER A 128 -2.04 14.92 2.51
C SER A 128 -2.90 14.32 3.62
N ASP A 129 -2.42 13.30 4.34
CA ASP A 129 -3.17 12.68 5.44
C ASP A 129 -3.39 13.67 6.58
N ALA A 130 -4.63 14.15 6.70
CA ALA A 130 -5.03 15.14 7.70
C ALA A 130 -4.98 14.59 9.12
N VAL A 131 -5.29 13.31 9.33
CA VAL A 131 -5.36 12.70 10.66
C VAL A 131 -3.95 12.48 11.21
N LEU A 132 -3.04 11.95 10.38
CA LEU A 132 -1.63 11.85 10.76
C LEU A 132 -0.97 13.22 10.88
N GLY A 133 -1.36 14.19 10.05
CA GLY A 133 -0.95 15.59 10.21
C GLY A 133 -1.29 16.11 11.61
N ALA A 134 -2.57 16.05 11.96
CA ALA A 134 -3.09 16.51 13.25
C ALA A 134 -2.45 15.75 14.43
N LEU A 135 -2.35 14.42 14.37
CA LEU A 135 -1.74 13.63 15.44
C LEU A 135 -0.29 14.05 15.71
N PHE A 136 0.51 14.25 14.66
CA PHE A 136 1.92 14.64 14.83
C PHE A 136 2.08 16.08 15.32
N ASP A 137 1.17 16.98 14.96
CA ASP A 137 1.13 18.32 15.54
C ASP A 137 0.76 18.28 17.03
N GLU A 138 -0.24 17.48 17.41
CA GLU A 138 -0.63 17.27 18.81
C GLU A 138 0.48 16.63 19.66
N LEU A 139 1.20 15.65 19.11
CA LEU A 139 2.39 15.05 19.75
C LEU A 139 3.49 16.09 19.95
N LYS A 140 3.73 16.96 18.97
CA LYS A 140 4.70 18.05 19.07
C LYS A 140 4.30 19.08 20.13
N HIS A 141 3.01 19.41 20.23
CA HIS A 141 2.48 20.29 21.27
C HIS A 141 2.69 19.73 22.68
N ARG A 142 2.71 18.39 22.81
CA ARG A 142 3.03 17.65 24.05
C ARG A 142 4.51 17.30 24.20
N GLU A 143 5.38 18.10 23.59
CA GLU A 143 6.84 18.00 23.66
C GLU A 143 7.45 16.69 23.14
N ALA A 144 6.72 15.88 22.36
CA ALA A 144 7.35 14.78 21.62
C ALA A 144 8.30 15.35 20.57
N ALA A 145 9.45 14.69 20.37
CA ALA A 145 10.40 15.12 19.35
C ALA A 145 9.98 14.52 18.00
N VAL A 146 9.31 15.33 17.17
CA VAL A 146 8.78 14.92 15.86
C VAL A 146 9.73 15.26 14.70
N SER A 147 9.69 14.45 13.66
CA SER A 147 10.35 14.70 12.38
C SER A 147 9.58 14.04 11.24
N ALA A 148 9.67 14.61 10.04
CA ALA A 148 9.14 14.00 8.83
C ALA A 148 10.22 14.08 7.74
N ASP A 149 10.43 12.98 7.02
CA ASP A 149 11.34 12.92 5.87
C ASP A 149 10.54 12.49 4.65
N GLN A 150 10.96 12.91 3.46
CA GLN A 150 10.36 12.44 2.21
C GLN A 150 10.58 10.93 2.05
N ASP A 151 9.56 10.23 1.57
CA ASP A 151 9.60 8.80 1.25
C ASP A 151 9.21 8.59 -0.22
N ASP A 152 9.25 7.34 -0.70
CA ASP A 152 8.88 7.04 -2.08
C ASP A 152 7.40 7.39 -2.35
N ALA A 153 7.16 8.17 -3.41
CA ALA A 153 5.81 8.64 -3.74
C ALA A 153 4.90 7.50 -4.22
N CYS A 154 3.60 7.62 -3.93
CA CYS A 154 2.57 6.88 -4.68
C CYS A 154 2.30 7.59 -6.02
N TRP A 155 1.70 6.91 -7.00
CA TRP A 155 1.54 7.47 -8.34
C TRP A 155 0.13 7.25 -8.86
N THR A 156 -0.62 8.32 -9.09
CA THR A 156 -2.05 8.21 -9.41
C THR A 156 -2.39 8.81 -10.77
N ILE A 157 -3.36 8.22 -11.46
CA ILE A 157 -4.06 8.82 -12.59
C ILE A 157 -5.46 9.21 -12.17
N GLN A 158 -5.82 10.48 -12.40
CA GLN A 158 -7.21 10.92 -12.41
C GLN A 158 -7.86 10.49 -13.72
N LEU A 159 -8.69 9.44 -13.67
CA LEU A 159 -9.30 8.82 -14.83
C LEU A 159 -10.36 9.77 -15.43
N PRO A 160 -10.32 10.06 -16.74
CA PRO A 160 -11.42 10.69 -17.44
C PRO A 160 -12.64 9.76 -17.57
N ALA A 161 -13.70 10.25 -18.20
CA ALA A 161 -14.93 9.47 -18.38
C ALA A 161 -14.71 8.22 -19.25
N ASP A 162 -13.79 8.28 -20.22
CA ASP A 162 -13.51 7.16 -21.12
C ASP A 162 -12.07 7.15 -21.67
N TRP A 163 -11.76 6.06 -22.38
CA TRP A 163 -10.45 5.83 -22.98
C TRP A 163 -10.09 6.85 -24.06
N GLU A 164 -11.06 7.33 -24.83
CA GLU A 164 -10.83 8.29 -25.90
C GLU A 164 -10.44 9.67 -25.33
N GLU A 165 -11.08 10.10 -24.24
CA GLU A 165 -10.68 11.26 -23.46
C GLU A 165 -9.29 11.09 -22.83
N TYR A 166 -8.96 9.89 -22.32
CA TYR A 166 -7.61 9.61 -21.82
C TYR A 166 -6.56 9.73 -22.92
N LEU A 167 -6.80 9.11 -24.08
CA LEU A 167 -5.95 9.24 -25.26
C LEU A 167 -5.85 10.71 -25.70
N ALA A 168 -6.92 11.50 -25.57
CA ALA A 168 -6.93 12.93 -25.88
C ALA A 168 -5.97 13.75 -25.02
N ARG A 169 -5.71 13.32 -23.78
CA ARG A 169 -4.70 13.92 -22.90
C ARG A 169 -3.27 13.55 -23.30
N GLN A 170 -3.04 12.41 -23.98
CA GLN A 170 -1.70 11.97 -24.39
C GLN A 170 -1.08 12.82 -25.50
N SER A 171 0.27 12.88 -25.53
CA SER A 171 1.02 13.50 -26.62
C SER A 171 0.70 12.82 -27.96
N LYS A 172 0.83 13.54 -29.08
CA LYS A 172 0.51 13.00 -30.42
C LYS A 172 1.27 11.70 -30.73
N SER A 173 2.55 11.64 -30.34
CA SER A 173 3.39 10.45 -30.55
C SER A 173 2.92 9.29 -29.69
N HIS A 174 2.75 9.51 -28.39
CA HIS A 174 2.34 8.47 -27.45
C HIS A 174 0.94 7.93 -27.76
N ARG A 175 -0.01 8.81 -28.10
CA ARG A 175 -1.35 8.42 -28.56
C ARG A 175 -1.31 7.48 -29.77
N LYS A 176 -0.43 7.76 -30.75
CA LYS A 176 -0.26 6.91 -31.93
C LYS A 176 0.30 5.54 -31.57
N GLN A 177 1.21 5.49 -30.59
CA GLN A 177 1.78 4.23 -30.08
C GLN A 177 0.70 3.40 -29.37
N LEU A 178 -0.08 3.98 -28.46
CA LEU A 178 -1.17 3.29 -27.75
C LEU A 178 -2.22 2.73 -28.72
N ARG A 179 -2.71 3.56 -29.67
CA ARG A 179 -3.67 3.10 -30.69
C ARG A 179 -3.12 2.03 -31.64
N ARG A 180 -1.79 1.97 -31.81
CA ARG A 180 -1.15 0.92 -32.62
C ARG A 180 -1.07 -0.38 -31.83
N ALA A 181 -0.75 -0.31 -30.54
CA ALA A 181 -0.72 -1.47 -29.66
C ALA A 181 -2.12 -2.11 -29.56
N GLU A 182 -3.14 -1.27 -29.39
CA GLU A 182 -4.55 -1.69 -29.39
C GLU A 182 -4.93 -2.41 -30.68
N ARG A 183 -4.84 -1.73 -31.83
CA ARG A 183 -5.27 -2.31 -33.12
C ARG A 183 -4.46 -3.52 -33.59
N ARG A 184 -3.16 -3.59 -33.25
CA ARG A 184 -2.30 -4.68 -33.72
C ARG A 184 -2.45 -5.93 -32.85
N VAL A 185 -2.68 -5.73 -31.55
CA VAL A 185 -2.61 -6.82 -30.58
C VAL A 185 -3.94 -6.97 -29.85
N LEU A 186 -4.41 -5.95 -29.13
CA LEU A 186 -5.63 -6.09 -28.32
C LEU A 186 -6.89 -6.40 -29.14
N ASP A 187 -7.00 -5.83 -30.34
CA ASP A 187 -8.15 -6.05 -31.24
C ASP A 187 -7.97 -7.26 -32.18
N SER A 188 -6.88 -8.02 -32.05
CA SER A 188 -6.62 -9.19 -32.89
C SER A 188 -7.13 -10.48 -32.24
N ASP A 189 -7.48 -11.48 -33.08
CA ASP A 189 -7.87 -12.81 -32.60
C ASP A 189 -6.73 -13.57 -31.88
N GLU A 190 -5.51 -13.04 -31.92
CA GLU A 190 -4.34 -13.61 -31.25
C GLU A 190 -4.21 -13.14 -29.79
N CYS A 191 -5.03 -12.19 -29.33
CA CYS A 191 -5.01 -11.66 -27.99
C CYS A 191 -6.31 -11.94 -27.24
N ALA A 192 -6.20 -12.42 -26.00
CA ALA A 192 -7.36 -12.54 -25.12
C ALA A 192 -7.04 -11.91 -23.76
N TRP A 193 -7.79 -10.88 -23.39
CA TRP A 193 -7.77 -10.34 -22.03
C TRP A 193 -8.89 -10.98 -21.22
N ARG A 194 -8.56 -11.54 -20.06
CA ARG A 194 -9.48 -12.32 -19.24
C ARG A 194 -9.53 -11.74 -17.83
N PRO A 195 -10.66 -11.15 -17.40
CA PRO A 195 -10.87 -10.75 -16.02
C PRO A 195 -11.21 -11.97 -15.15
N VAL A 196 -10.89 -11.89 -13.87
CA VAL A 196 -11.38 -12.82 -12.84
C VAL A 196 -12.70 -12.30 -12.31
N GLU A 197 -13.79 -13.02 -12.59
CA GLU A 197 -15.15 -12.67 -12.14
C GLU A 197 -15.69 -13.66 -11.11
N ASN A 198 -15.14 -14.88 -11.08
CA ASN A 198 -15.58 -15.94 -10.18
C ASN A 198 -14.42 -16.81 -9.67
N ALA A 199 -14.73 -17.75 -8.77
CA ALA A 199 -13.74 -18.58 -8.12
C ALA A 199 -12.97 -19.51 -9.08
N ALA A 200 -13.59 -19.96 -10.17
CA ALA A 200 -12.93 -20.80 -11.17
C ALA A 200 -11.91 -19.98 -11.98
N ASP A 201 -12.25 -18.72 -12.31
CA ASP A 201 -11.30 -17.82 -12.96
C ASP A 201 -10.10 -17.54 -12.03
N LEU A 202 -10.33 -17.36 -10.73
CA LEU A 202 -9.26 -17.16 -9.75
C LEU A 202 -8.35 -18.39 -9.64
N GLU A 203 -8.93 -19.59 -9.64
CA GLU A 203 -8.17 -20.85 -9.63
C GLU A 203 -7.25 -20.98 -10.86
N GLN A 204 -7.68 -20.45 -12.02
CA GLN A 204 -6.86 -20.39 -13.23
C GLN A 204 -5.81 -19.26 -13.19
N ALA A 205 -6.21 -18.07 -12.73
CA ALA A 205 -5.36 -16.88 -12.79
C ALA A 205 -4.25 -16.88 -11.71
N TRP A 206 -4.50 -17.49 -10.55
CA TRP A 206 -3.55 -17.46 -9.43
C TRP A 206 -2.20 -18.12 -9.77
N PRO A 207 -2.15 -19.34 -10.35
CA PRO A 207 -0.89 -19.92 -10.80
C PRO A 207 -0.17 -19.08 -11.88
N ILE A 208 -0.92 -18.42 -12.76
CA ILE A 208 -0.37 -17.54 -13.81
C ILE A 208 0.29 -16.32 -13.16
N LEU A 209 -0.36 -15.70 -12.17
CA LEU A 209 0.18 -14.59 -11.39
C LEU A 209 1.51 -14.97 -10.75
N VAL A 210 1.53 -16.09 -10.03
CA VAL A 210 2.73 -16.56 -9.33
C VAL A 210 3.86 -16.87 -10.31
N ASP A 211 3.60 -17.61 -11.39
CA ASP A 211 4.62 -17.95 -12.39
C ASP A 211 5.20 -16.71 -13.06
N LEU A 212 4.36 -15.89 -13.70
CA LEU A 212 4.85 -14.74 -14.48
C LEU A 212 5.56 -13.71 -13.59
N HIS A 213 5.08 -13.49 -12.37
CA HIS A 213 5.77 -12.62 -11.42
C HIS A 213 7.15 -13.19 -11.06
N GLN A 214 7.22 -14.47 -10.65
CA GLN A 214 8.48 -15.08 -10.25
C GLN A 214 9.49 -15.13 -11.40
N ARG A 215 9.10 -15.58 -12.59
CA ARG A 215 9.98 -15.60 -13.77
C ARG A 215 10.50 -14.20 -14.10
N ARG A 216 9.62 -13.20 -14.05
CA ARG A 216 10.02 -11.80 -14.31
C ARG A 216 11.04 -11.32 -13.28
N ARG A 217 10.79 -11.47 -11.99
CA ARG A 217 11.69 -10.98 -10.93
C ARG A 217 13.03 -11.72 -10.95
N ILE A 218 13.02 -13.03 -11.17
CA ILE A 218 14.25 -13.83 -11.33
C ILE A 218 15.09 -13.35 -12.52
N SER A 219 14.45 -13.01 -13.65
CA SER A 219 15.15 -12.45 -14.82
C SER A 219 15.85 -11.11 -14.52
N LEU A 220 15.39 -10.39 -13.50
CA LEU A 220 15.96 -9.14 -13.01
C LEU A 220 16.95 -9.34 -11.85
N GLY A 221 17.25 -10.58 -11.47
CA GLY A 221 18.14 -10.90 -10.35
C GLY A 221 17.51 -10.75 -8.97
N GLU A 222 16.19 -10.72 -8.89
CA GLU A 222 15.42 -10.53 -7.66
C GLU A 222 14.61 -11.81 -7.34
N PRO A 223 14.42 -12.16 -6.05
CA PRO A 223 13.68 -13.38 -5.70
C PRO A 223 12.19 -13.34 -6.07
N GLY A 224 11.58 -12.14 -6.10
CA GLY A 224 10.13 -11.95 -6.22
C GLY A 224 9.40 -12.15 -4.89
N CYS A 225 8.21 -11.53 -4.74
CA CYS A 225 7.48 -11.57 -3.46
C CYS A 225 6.88 -12.97 -3.19
N PHE A 226 6.46 -13.68 -4.25
CA PHE A 226 5.91 -15.04 -4.14
C PHE A 226 6.97 -16.12 -3.85
N ALA A 227 8.26 -15.76 -3.78
CA ALA A 227 9.28 -16.64 -3.20
C ALA A 227 9.06 -16.86 -1.68
N SER A 228 8.39 -15.91 -1.01
CA SER A 228 7.96 -16.06 0.39
C SER A 228 6.68 -16.90 0.44
N ALA A 229 6.78 -18.12 0.99
CA ALA A 229 5.63 -19.02 1.16
C ALA A 229 4.51 -18.36 2.00
N ARG A 230 4.90 -17.55 2.97
CA ARG A 230 3.97 -16.76 3.80
C ARG A 230 3.27 -15.67 3.01
N PHE A 231 4.00 -14.90 2.19
CA PHE A 231 3.41 -13.89 1.32
C PHE A 231 2.38 -14.51 0.39
N SER A 232 2.73 -15.65 -0.22
CA SER A 232 1.86 -16.39 -1.13
C SER A 232 0.58 -16.87 -0.43
N ALA A 233 0.70 -17.52 0.74
CA ALA A 233 -0.45 -18.01 1.50
C ALA A 233 -1.38 -16.87 1.95
N PHE A 234 -0.82 -15.76 2.42
CA PHE A 234 -1.59 -14.58 2.81
C PHE A 234 -2.38 -14.02 1.63
N HIS A 235 -1.73 -13.78 0.49
CA HIS A 235 -2.41 -13.16 -0.65
C HIS A 235 -3.38 -14.12 -1.34
N GLU A 236 -3.18 -15.44 -1.27
CA GLU A 236 -4.15 -16.41 -1.81
C GLU A 236 -5.46 -16.39 -1.00
N GLU A 237 -5.36 -16.37 0.34
CA GLU A 237 -6.53 -16.21 1.22
C GLU A 237 -7.22 -14.86 1.00
N LEU A 238 -6.43 -13.79 0.91
CA LEU A 238 -6.93 -12.44 0.69
C LEU A 238 -7.65 -12.34 -0.66
N ALA A 239 -7.10 -12.89 -1.74
CA ALA A 239 -7.71 -12.84 -3.07
C ALA A 239 -9.10 -13.47 -3.06
N ARG A 240 -9.26 -14.65 -2.43
CA ARG A 240 -10.58 -15.30 -2.28
C ARG A 240 -11.56 -14.42 -1.49
N THR A 241 -11.09 -13.80 -0.42
CA THR A 241 -11.90 -12.90 0.42
C THR A 241 -12.35 -11.67 -0.35
N LEU A 242 -11.43 -10.99 -1.04
CA LEU A 242 -11.74 -9.78 -1.80
C LEU A 242 -12.59 -10.08 -3.03
N LEU A 243 -12.45 -11.25 -3.66
CA LEU A 243 -13.32 -11.68 -4.77
C LEU A 243 -14.78 -11.80 -4.31
N ALA A 244 -15.02 -12.44 -3.17
CA ALA A 244 -16.36 -12.58 -2.59
C ALA A 244 -17.03 -11.23 -2.23
N LYS A 245 -16.22 -10.17 -2.08
CA LYS A 245 -16.67 -8.80 -1.78
C LYS A 245 -16.68 -7.88 -3.00
N ASP A 246 -16.42 -8.39 -4.21
CA ASP A 246 -16.21 -7.59 -5.43
C ASP A 246 -15.13 -6.49 -5.29
N ARG A 247 -14.07 -6.80 -4.54
CA ARG A 247 -12.91 -5.92 -4.29
C ARG A 247 -11.62 -6.43 -4.91
N LEU A 248 -11.65 -7.60 -5.56
CA LEU A 248 -10.52 -8.15 -6.29
C LEU A 248 -10.58 -7.75 -7.76
N ARG A 249 -9.46 -7.32 -8.32
CA ARG A 249 -9.30 -7.11 -9.76
C ARG A 249 -8.05 -7.87 -10.21
N ILE A 250 -8.22 -9.12 -10.61
CA ILE A 250 -7.18 -9.87 -11.32
C ILE A 250 -7.58 -9.97 -12.78
N SER A 251 -6.60 -9.81 -13.66
CA SER A 251 -6.78 -10.14 -15.08
C SER A 251 -5.49 -10.67 -15.66
N TRP A 252 -5.59 -11.48 -16.71
CA TRP A 252 -4.42 -11.89 -17.49
C TRP A 252 -4.64 -11.70 -18.98
N LEU A 253 -3.53 -11.50 -19.68
CA LEU A 253 -3.46 -11.31 -21.11
C LEU A 253 -2.80 -12.55 -21.73
N GLU A 254 -3.50 -13.20 -22.64
CA GLU A 254 -2.97 -14.28 -23.48
C GLU A 254 -2.56 -13.72 -24.84
N LEU A 255 -1.38 -14.11 -25.31
CA LEU A 255 -0.91 -13.85 -26.68
C LEU A 255 -0.62 -15.18 -27.36
N GLN A 256 -1.30 -15.44 -28.48
CA GLN A 256 -1.22 -16.69 -29.24
C GLN A 256 -1.54 -17.92 -28.37
N GLY A 257 -2.53 -17.77 -27.49
CA GLY A 257 -3.01 -18.84 -26.60
C GLY A 257 -2.15 -19.10 -25.36
N ALA A 258 -1.12 -18.29 -25.09
CA ALA A 258 -0.27 -18.42 -23.91
C ALA A 258 -0.29 -17.16 -23.03
N PRO A 259 -0.35 -17.27 -21.69
CA PRO A 259 -0.29 -16.11 -20.79
C PRO A 259 1.00 -15.31 -20.98
N ALA A 260 0.87 -14.00 -21.23
CA ALA A 260 1.97 -13.08 -21.48
C ALA A 260 2.06 -11.96 -20.43
N ALA A 261 0.94 -11.58 -19.82
CA ALA A 261 0.89 -10.65 -18.69
C ALA A 261 -0.23 -11.02 -17.71
N VAL A 262 -0.09 -10.56 -16.47
CA VAL A 262 -1.08 -10.72 -15.41
C VAL A 262 -0.99 -9.55 -14.44
N GLU A 263 -2.14 -9.12 -13.97
CA GLU A 263 -2.33 -7.96 -13.09
C GLU A 263 -3.08 -8.42 -11.85
N TYR A 264 -2.63 -7.99 -10.68
CA TYR A 264 -3.24 -8.26 -9.38
C TYR A 264 -3.47 -6.96 -8.63
N HIS A 265 -4.72 -6.47 -8.70
CA HIS A 265 -5.14 -5.17 -8.21
C HIS A 265 -6.31 -5.31 -7.23
N PHE A 266 -6.56 -4.24 -6.47
CA PHE A 266 -7.68 -4.14 -5.54
C PHE A 266 -8.61 -3.00 -5.92
N ALA A 267 -9.90 -3.15 -5.62
CA ALA A 267 -10.89 -2.10 -5.81
C ALA A 267 -11.35 -1.52 -4.47
N GLY A 268 -11.22 -0.20 -4.34
CA GLY A 268 -11.97 0.61 -3.39
C GLY A 268 -13.27 1.14 -4.01
N PRO A 269 -13.95 2.10 -3.36
CA PRO A 269 -15.17 2.71 -3.90
C PRO A 269 -14.94 3.34 -5.28
N ASP A 270 -13.97 4.24 -5.39
CA ASP A 270 -13.71 5.01 -6.63
C ASP A 270 -12.33 4.77 -7.23
N THR A 271 -11.48 3.97 -6.55
CA THR A 271 -10.06 3.79 -6.90
C THR A 271 -9.74 2.32 -7.18
N ILE A 272 -8.94 2.08 -8.23
CA ILE A 272 -8.24 0.80 -8.44
C ILE A 272 -6.80 0.94 -7.99
N TYR A 273 -6.34 0.03 -7.14
CA TYR A 273 -4.98 0.00 -6.60
C TYR A 273 -4.18 -1.10 -7.30
N ALA A 274 -3.22 -0.72 -8.12
CA ALA A 274 -2.38 -1.62 -8.90
C ALA A 274 -1.22 -2.17 -8.06
N TYR A 275 -1.46 -3.30 -7.40
CA TYR A 275 -0.57 -3.83 -6.37
C TYR A 275 0.60 -4.65 -6.91
N GLN A 276 0.32 -5.66 -7.72
CA GLN A 276 1.35 -6.53 -8.31
C GLN A 276 1.00 -6.89 -9.75
N GLY A 277 2.00 -7.34 -10.47
CA GLY A 277 1.84 -7.90 -11.80
C GLY A 277 2.96 -8.84 -12.18
N GLY A 278 2.80 -9.50 -13.30
CA GLY A 278 3.78 -10.38 -13.91
C GLY A 278 3.76 -10.22 -15.42
N VAL A 279 4.91 -10.39 -16.05
CA VAL A 279 5.02 -10.43 -17.52
C VAL A 279 5.94 -11.56 -17.92
N ASP A 280 5.67 -12.19 -19.04
CA ASP A 280 6.54 -13.19 -19.62
C ASP A 280 7.87 -12.55 -20.06
N PRO A 281 9.00 -12.87 -19.40
CA PRO A 281 10.30 -12.31 -19.77
C PRO A 281 10.80 -12.75 -21.15
N ASP A 282 10.25 -13.83 -21.72
CA ASP A 282 10.62 -14.33 -23.05
C ASP A 282 9.84 -13.60 -24.17
N ARG A 283 8.86 -12.77 -23.81
CA ARG A 283 7.97 -12.06 -24.75
C ARG A 283 7.99 -10.54 -24.59
N LEU A 284 9.08 -9.97 -24.06
CA LEU A 284 9.18 -8.53 -23.82
C LEU A 284 9.02 -7.68 -25.10
N ASP A 285 9.38 -8.22 -26.26
CA ASP A 285 9.21 -7.57 -27.58
C ASP A 285 7.74 -7.37 -27.98
N ASP A 286 6.82 -8.15 -27.40
CA ASP A 286 5.38 -7.97 -27.57
C ASP A 286 4.83 -6.82 -26.70
N GLU A 287 5.66 -6.29 -25.79
CA GLU A 287 5.31 -5.27 -24.79
C GLU A 287 4.09 -5.65 -23.91
N PRO A 288 4.04 -6.89 -23.36
CA PRO A 288 2.86 -7.44 -22.70
C PRO A 288 2.39 -6.62 -21.49
N GLY A 289 3.32 -6.05 -20.71
CA GLY A 289 2.97 -5.15 -19.60
C GLY A 289 2.24 -3.90 -20.08
N ARG A 290 2.66 -3.30 -21.20
CA ARG A 290 1.96 -2.11 -21.75
C ARG A 290 0.56 -2.47 -22.24
N LEU A 291 0.41 -3.61 -22.90
CA LEU A 291 -0.88 -4.10 -23.39
C LEU A 291 -1.85 -4.35 -22.22
N SER A 292 -1.34 -5.02 -21.19
CA SER A 292 -2.06 -5.28 -19.95
C SER A 292 -2.52 -4.00 -19.26
N THR A 293 -1.64 -3.00 -19.11
CA THR A 293 -2.01 -1.71 -18.53
C THR A 293 -3.05 -0.95 -19.35
N ILE A 294 -3.03 -1.04 -20.69
CA ILE A 294 -4.11 -0.47 -21.53
C ILE A 294 -5.44 -1.12 -21.18
N ALA A 295 -5.48 -2.45 -21.13
CA ALA A 295 -6.71 -3.19 -20.87
C ALA A 295 -7.28 -2.87 -19.48
N THR A 296 -6.43 -2.82 -18.44
CA THR A 296 -6.87 -2.51 -17.07
C THR A 296 -7.35 -1.06 -16.91
N LEU A 297 -6.69 -0.08 -17.55
CA LEU A 297 -7.15 1.31 -17.54
C LEU A 297 -8.50 1.48 -18.24
N LYS A 298 -8.68 0.84 -19.40
CA LYS A 298 -9.98 0.85 -20.11
C LYS A 298 -11.06 0.25 -19.24
N HIS A 299 -10.81 -0.93 -18.66
CA HIS A 299 -11.77 -1.61 -17.80
C HIS A 299 -12.12 -0.78 -16.55
N ALA A 300 -11.14 -0.11 -15.93
CA ALA A 300 -11.39 0.79 -14.81
C ALA A 300 -12.31 1.96 -15.20
N MET A 301 -12.11 2.57 -16.37
CA MET A 301 -12.97 3.65 -16.88
C MET A 301 -14.39 3.14 -17.22
N GLU A 302 -14.51 1.95 -17.82
CA GLU A 302 -15.80 1.31 -18.11
C GLU A 302 -16.59 1.00 -16.82
N GLN A 303 -15.90 0.68 -15.74
CA GLN A 303 -16.48 0.53 -14.39
C GLN A 303 -16.79 1.87 -13.71
N GLY A 304 -16.52 3.01 -14.35
CA GLY A 304 -16.76 4.34 -13.81
C GLY A 304 -15.81 4.74 -12.67
N ARG A 305 -14.62 4.13 -12.59
CA ARG A 305 -13.63 4.46 -11.55
C ARG A 305 -13.04 5.85 -11.80
N ALA A 306 -12.86 6.62 -10.73
CA ALA A 306 -12.32 7.98 -10.81
C ALA A 306 -10.79 8.00 -10.74
N THR A 307 -10.17 7.02 -10.08
CA THR A 307 -8.73 7.00 -9.86
C THR A 307 -8.12 5.62 -10.14
N PHE A 308 -6.94 5.64 -10.75
CA PHE A 308 -6.08 4.46 -10.86
C PHE A 308 -4.77 4.77 -10.13
N ASP A 309 -4.49 4.03 -9.06
CA ASP A 309 -3.33 4.22 -8.20
C ASP A 309 -2.30 3.13 -8.47
N PHE A 310 -1.11 3.50 -8.93
CA PHE A 310 0.03 2.60 -9.14
C PHE A 310 0.84 2.33 -7.87
N LEU A 311 0.37 2.83 -6.72
CA LEU A 311 0.99 2.69 -5.41
C LEU A 311 2.42 3.22 -5.38
N ARG A 312 3.12 2.94 -4.28
CA ARG A 312 4.49 3.41 -4.04
C ARG A 312 5.48 2.95 -5.11
N GLY A 313 6.51 3.74 -5.32
CA GLY A 313 7.64 3.43 -6.19
C GLY A 313 7.77 4.41 -7.36
N ASP A 314 8.97 4.93 -7.57
CA ASP A 314 9.29 5.92 -8.61
C ASP A 314 9.71 5.27 -9.93
N GLU A 315 9.07 4.16 -10.32
CA GLU A 315 9.37 3.51 -11.59
C GLU A 315 9.03 4.44 -12.77
N ALA A 316 10.02 4.68 -13.64
CA ALA A 316 9.91 5.60 -14.77
C ALA A 316 8.73 5.31 -15.73
N TYR A 317 8.21 4.08 -15.74
CA TYR A 317 7.07 3.73 -16.59
C TYR A 317 5.75 4.38 -16.15
N LYS A 318 5.56 4.66 -14.85
CA LYS A 318 4.32 5.23 -14.32
C LYS A 318 4.05 6.61 -14.94
N ALA A 319 5.09 7.42 -15.09
CA ALA A 319 5.03 8.72 -15.76
C ALA A 319 4.60 8.63 -17.24
N HIS A 320 4.88 7.52 -17.94
CA HIS A 320 4.40 7.34 -19.32
C HIS A 320 2.88 7.26 -19.38
N TRP A 321 2.21 6.80 -18.33
CA TRP A 321 0.75 6.77 -18.22
C TRP A 321 0.16 8.10 -17.72
N ARG A 322 0.96 9.17 -17.63
CA ARG A 322 0.58 10.43 -16.98
C ARG A 322 0.12 10.23 -15.53
N ALA A 323 0.60 9.19 -14.87
CA ALA A 323 0.46 9.13 -13.42
C ALA A 323 1.27 10.30 -12.83
N GLU A 324 0.71 10.94 -11.82
CA GLU A 324 1.34 12.05 -11.11
C GLU A 324 1.76 11.55 -9.71
N PRO A 325 2.98 11.89 -9.27
CA PRO A 325 3.45 11.49 -7.95
C PRO A 325 2.63 12.19 -6.86
N GLN A 326 2.15 11.40 -5.91
CA GLN A 326 1.53 11.81 -4.66
C GLN A 326 2.59 11.66 -3.56
N PRO A 327 3.13 12.76 -3.02
CA PRO A 327 4.20 12.70 -2.03
C PRO A 327 3.78 11.93 -0.77
N THR A 328 4.70 11.10 -0.28
CA THR A 328 4.56 10.41 1.00
C THR A 328 5.69 10.85 1.93
N LEU A 329 5.50 10.62 3.23
CA LEU A 329 6.41 10.98 4.29
C LEU A 329 6.67 9.80 5.19
N ARG A 330 7.92 9.68 5.66
CA ARG A 330 8.24 8.92 6.86
C ARG A 330 8.10 9.82 8.07
N ARG A 331 7.10 9.57 8.91
CA ARG A 331 6.80 10.34 10.12
C ARG A 331 7.34 9.64 11.35
N ARG A 332 8.09 10.38 12.18
CA ARG A 332 8.73 9.87 13.40
C ARG A 332 8.45 10.76 14.60
N ALA A 333 8.11 10.18 15.74
CA ALA A 333 7.96 10.88 17.01
C ALA A 333 8.67 10.10 18.10
N ALA A 334 9.51 10.75 18.89
CA ALA A 334 10.12 10.13 20.07
C ALA A 334 9.40 10.59 21.34
N ALA A 335 9.11 9.64 22.24
CA ALA A 335 8.44 9.92 23.49
C ALA A 335 9.19 11.00 24.30
N PRO A 336 8.50 11.84 25.09
CA PRO A 336 9.11 12.93 25.87
C PRO A 336 10.01 12.45 27.03
N ARG A 337 10.25 11.14 27.13
CA ARG A 337 11.15 10.52 28.11
C ARG A 337 12.61 10.67 27.67
N ALA A 338 13.50 10.97 28.63
CA ALA A 338 14.91 11.25 28.34
C ALA A 338 15.62 10.11 27.59
N SER A 339 15.34 8.85 27.96
CA SER A 339 15.91 7.67 27.29
C SER A 339 15.47 7.54 25.83
N ALA A 340 14.20 7.78 25.53
CA ALA A 340 13.64 7.77 24.18
C ALA A 340 14.25 8.88 23.32
N ARG A 341 14.33 10.11 23.84
CA ARG A 341 14.96 11.24 23.14
C ARG A 341 16.42 10.98 22.79
N LEU A 342 17.21 10.42 23.72
CA LEU A 342 18.61 10.07 23.50
C LEU A 342 18.77 9.01 22.41
N ARG A 343 17.97 7.93 22.45
CA ARG A 343 17.98 6.88 21.41
C ARG A 343 17.62 7.46 20.04
N ALA A 344 16.59 8.30 19.96
CA ALA A 344 16.15 8.92 18.71
C ALA A 344 17.23 9.83 18.10
N GLN A 345 17.94 10.61 18.92
CA GLN A 345 19.07 11.43 18.46
C GLN A 345 20.22 10.59 17.92
N ALA A 346 20.62 9.54 18.64
CA ALA A 346 21.65 8.61 18.19
C ALA A 346 21.27 7.92 16.87
N ASN A 347 19.99 7.57 16.72
CA ASN A 347 19.48 6.94 15.50
C ASN A 347 19.57 7.87 14.29
N ARG A 348 19.08 9.10 14.42
CA ARG A 348 19.16 10.10 13.36
C ARG A 348 20.60 10.34 12.91
N ALA A 349 21.53 10.50 13.85
CA ALA A 349 22.94 10.72 13.53
C ALA A 349 23.54 9.55 12.71
N ALA A 350 23.24 8.31 13.10
CA ALA A 350 23.74 7.15 12.38
C ALA A 350 23.04 6.90 11.03
N ASP A 351 21.76 7.28 10.89
CA ASP A 351 21.06 7.22 9.60
C ASP A 351 21.61 8.26 8.62
N SER A 352 21.85 9.49 9.08
CA SER A 352 22.52 10.53 8.30
C SER A 352 23.92 10.09 7.85
N PHE A 353 24.70 9.47 8.74
CA PHE A 353 26.02 8.94 8.40
C PHE A 353 25.96 7.83 7.33
N ARG A 354 25.00 6.90 7.44
CA ARG A 354 24.78 5.87 6.41
C ARG A 354 24.32 6.46 5.08
N GLY A 355 23.46 7.48 5.11
CA GLY A 355 23.02 8.21 3.94
C GLY A 355 24.19 8.85 3.18
N LEU A 356 25.08 9.53 3.91
CA LEU A 356 26.31 10.13 3.36
C LEU A 356 27.26 9.09 2.76
N LEU A 357 27.40 7.91 3.37
CA LEU A 357 28.20 6.82 2.81
C LEU A 357 27.58 6.26 1.53
N LYS A 358 26.26 6.07 1.48
CA LYS A 358 25.55 5.60 0.27
C LYS A 358 25.67 6.63 -0.87
N SER A 359 25.49 7.91 -0.59
CA SER A 359 25.61 8.97 -1.61
C SER A 359 27.06 9.15 -2.09
N GLY A 360 28.05 8.99 -1.20
CA GLY A 360 29.48 9.01 -1.56
C GLY A 360 29.88 7.84 -2.47
N LEU A 361 29.34 6.65 -2.22
CA LEU A 361 29.57 5.46 -3.06
C LEU A 361 28.88 5.54 -4.43
N GLN A 362 27.72 6.20 -4.53
CA GLN A 362 27.04 6.46 -5.80
C GLN A 362 27.72 7.59 -6.60
N GLY A 363 28.27 8.60 -5.93
CA GLY A 363 29.06 9.68 -6.57
C GLY A 363 30.41 9.21 -7.13
N ALA A 364 31.02 8.18 -6.55
CA ALA A 364 32.28 7.60 -7.03
C ALA A 364 32.11 6.62 -8.22
N ARG A 365 30.88 6.36 -8.66
CA ARG A 365 30.52 5.51 -9.81
C ARG A 365 30.03 6.30 -11.04
N LYS A 366 30.11 7.64 -11.02
CA LYS A 366 29.84 8.49 -12.18
C LYS A 366 31.11 8.91 -12.90
#